data_AF-A0A6A0GZ84-F1
#
_entry.id   AF-A0A6A0GZ84-F1
#
_cell.length_a   1.000
_cell.length_b   1.000
_cell.length_c   1.000
_cell.angle_alpha   90.00
_cell.angle_beta   90.00
_cell.angle_gamma   90.00
#
_symmetry.space_group_name_H-M   'P 1'
#
loop_
_entity.id
_entity.type
_entity.pdbx_description
1 polymer ?
#
loop_
_entity_poly.entity_id
_entity_poly.type
_entity_poly.pdbx_seq_one_letter_code
_entity_poly.pdbx_strand_id
1 'polypeptide(L)'
;MWYTWADFHANIYEKVAPAIEKTAGMDCECVGGGRIKHSLDEKTIKVYGYSQGYGLADHALTVEILKKKYPDYESITFSNDGY
;
A
#
# COMPACT_ATOMS: atom_id res chain seq x y z
N MET A 1 -0.91 6.93 5.29
CA MET A 1 -0.06 6.61 4.12
C MET A 1 1.07 5.72 4.61
N TRP A 2 1.60 4.78 3.80
CA TRP A 2 2.60 3.79 4.29
C TRP A 2 3.96 4.41 4.59
N TYR A 3 4.42 5.35 3.77
CA TYR A 3 5.65 6.09 4.01
C TYR A 3 5.37 7.44 4.68
N THR A 4 6.03 7.70 5.80
CA THR A 4 5.88 8.96 6.56
C THR A 4 6.47 10.17 5.84
N TRP A 5 7.34 9.96 4.85
CA TRP A 5 7.95 11.02 4.04
C TRP A 5 7.12 11.44 2.82
N ALA A 6 6.08 10.69 2.48
CA ALA A 6 5.24 10.97 1.33
C ALA A 6 3.98 11.69 1.79
N ASP A 7 3.76 12.91 1.28
CA ASP A 7 2.54 13.67 1.55
C ASP A 7 1.38 13.16 0.66
N PHE A 8 1.71 12.72 -0.55
CA PHE A 8 0.77 12.20 -1.53
C PHE A 8 1.20 10.83 -2.07
N HIS A 9 0.23 10.02 -2.52
CA HIS A 9 0.52 8.74 -3.17
C HIS A 9 1.41 8.90 -4.40
N ALA A 10 1.28 10.03 -5.10
CA ALA A 10 2.12 10.37 -6.25
C ALA A 10 3.60 10.40 -5.88
N ASN A 11 3.97 10.91 -4.70
CA ASN A 11 5.37 10.95 -4.28
C ASN A 11 5.97 9.54 -4.10
N ILE A 12 5.15 8.57 -3.70
CA ILE A 12 5.56 7.16 -3.64
C ILE A 12 5.77 6.62 -5.04
N TYR A 13 4.78 6.83 -5.92
CA TYR A 13 4.81 6.35 -7.29
C TYR A 13 6.01 6.89 -8.08
N GLU A 14 6.19 8.22 -8.09
CA GLU A 14 7.29 8.93 -8.77
C GLU A 14 8.67 8.48 -8.28
N LYS A 15 8.78 8.08 -7.01
CA LYS A 15 10.05 7.60 -6.44
C LYS A 15 10.34 6.14 -6.76
N VAL A 16 9.30 5.29 -6.79
CA VAL A 16 9.46 3.83 -6.86
C VAL A 16 9.40 3.31 -8.30
N ALA A 17 8.47 3.82 -9.11
CA ALA A 17 8.26 3.35 -10.48
C ALA A 17 9.54 3.41 -11.35
N PRO A 18 10.29 4.53 -11.40
CA PRO A 18 11.48 4.61 -12.26
C PRO A 18 12.57 3.59 -11.90
N ALA A 19 12.66 3.22 -10.62
CA ALA A 19 13.62 2.21 -10.18
C ALA A 19 13.20 0.80 -10.64
N ILE A 20 11.91 0.48 -10.62
CA ILE A 20 11.37 -0.79 -11.10
C ILE A 20 11.50 -0.86 -12.62
N GLU A 21 11.04 0.17 -13.32
CA GLU A 21 11.06 0.22 -14.79
C GLU A 21 12.47 0.04 -15.34
N LYS A 22 13.45 0.76 -14.76
CA LYS A 22 14.86 0.66 -15.15
C LYS A 22 15.46 -0.71 -14.91
N THR A 23 15.12 -1.36 -13.80
CA THR A 23 15.74 -2.64 -13.42
C THR A 23 15.10 -3.84 -14.08
N ALA A 24 13.80 -3.76 -14.37
CA ALA A 24 13.02 -4.86 -14.89
C ALA A 24 12.68 -4.75 -16.37
N GLY A 25 12.91 -3.60 -17.01
CA GLY A 25 12.51 -3.36 -18.40
C GLY A 25 11.00 -3.39 -18.60
N MET A 26 10.24 -3.06 -17.55
CA MET A 26 8.78 -3.03 -17.51
C MET A 26 8.29 -1.59 -17.42
N ASP A 27 7.01 -1.37 -17.72
CA ASP A 27 6.30 -0.13 -17.40
C ASP A 27 5.49 -0.31 -16.11
N CYS A 28 5.31 0.75 -15.35
CA CYS A 28 4.49 0.73 -14.14
C CYS A 28 3.20 1.53 -14.33
N GLU A 29 2.14 1.13 -13.63
CA GLU A 29 0.90 1.91 -13.55
C GLU A 29 0.39 1.89 -12.10
N CYS A 30 0.03 3.06 -11.58
CA CYS A 30 -0.60 3.16 -10.27
C CYS A 30 -2.10 2.87 -10.39
N VAL A 31 -2.52 1.65 -10.03
CA VAL A 31 -3.92 1.19 -10.11
C VAL A 31 -4.83 1.67 -8.97
N GLY A 32 -4.32 2.51 -8.08
CA GLY A 32 -5.05 3.02 -6.92
C GLY A 32 -4.16 3.24 -5.70
N GLY A 33 -4.78 3.69 -4.60
CA GLY A 33 -4.08 3.75 -3.33
C GLY A 33 -5.00 3.70 -2.13
N GLY A 34 -4.39 3.91 -0.97
CA GLY A 34 -5.05 3.87 0.33
C GLY A 34 -4.05 4.16 1.45
N ARG A 35 -4.36 3.71 2.65
CA ARG A 35 -3.56 3.90 3.84
C ARG A 35 -3.39 2.57 4.53
N ILE A 36 -2.30 2.49 5.28
CA ILE A 36 -1.99 1.33 6.09
C ILE A 36 -1.72 1.84 7.49
N LYS A 37 -2.41 1.26 8.48
CA LYS A 37 -2.10 1.39 9.89
C LYS A 37 -1.39 0.10 10.31
N HIS A 38 -0.17 0.23 10.80
CA HIS A 38 0.67 -0.90 11.19
C HIS A 38 1.02 -0.77 12.67
N SER A 39 0.46 -1.66 13.49
CA SER A 39 0.78 -1.77 14.91
C SER A 39 1.78 -2.91 15.10
N LEU A 40 3.04 -2.59 15.42
CA LEU A 40 4.09 -3.60 15.64
C LEU A 40 3.83 -4.41 16.91
N ASP A 41 3.43 -3.74 18.00
CA ASP A 41 3.22 -4.37 19.30
C ASP A 41 2.05 -5.36 19.28
N GLU A 42 0.97 -5.00 18.58
CA GLU A 42 -0.20 -5.86 18.39
C GLU A 42 -0.02 -6.87 17.26
N LYS A 43 1.06 -6.75 16.48
CA LYS A 43 1.26 -7.47 15.22
C LYS A 43 0.03 -7.43 14.31
N THR A 44 -0.53 -6.23 14.12
CA THR A 44 -1.69 -6.01 13.27
C THR A 44 -1.40 -5.02 12.14
N ILE A 45 -2.03 -5.26 11.00
CA ILE A 45 -2.03 -4.35 9.86
C ILE A 45 -3.46 -4.15 9.36
N LYS A 46 -3.88 -2.90 9.20
CA LYS A 46 -5.16 -2.52 8.59
C LYS A 46 -4.92 -1.67 7.35
N VAL A 47 -5.41 -2.13 6.20
CA VAL A 47 -5.43 -1.40 4.93
C VAL A 47 -6.79 -0.71 4.75
N TYR A 48 -6.83 0.58 4.44
CA TYR A 48 -8.09 1.34 4.36
C TYR A 48 -8.01 2.64 3.57
N GLY A 49 -9.15 3.29 3.35
CA GLY A 49 -9.25 4.59 2.67
C GLY A 49 -8.95 4.53 1.18
N TYR A 50 -8.52 5.63 0.58
CA TYR A 50 -8.27 5.70 -0.86
C TYR A 50 -7.21 6.76 -1.20
N SER A 51 -6.74 6.77 -2.45
CA SER A 51 -5.93 7.86 -2.98
C SER A 51 -6.81 8.94 -3.61
N GLN A 52 -6.59 10.20 -3.25
CA GLN A 52 -7.28 11.32 -3.92
C GLN A 52 -6.92 11.43 -5.42
N GLY A 53 -5.70 11.03 -5.80
CA GLY A 53 -5.23 11.11 -7.19
C GLY A 53 -5.46 9.84 -8.02
N TYR A 54 -5.42 8.66 -7.38
CA TYR A 54 -5.50 7.36 -8.07
C TYR A 54 -6.74 6.54 -7.73
N GLY A 55 -7.60 7.01 -6.81
CA GLY A 55 -8.77 6.27 -6.36
C GLY A 55 -8.44 5.13 -5.38
N LEU A 56 -9.41 4.23 -5.22
CA LEU A 56 -9.36 3.08 -4.31
C LEU A 56 -8.56 1.94 -4.95
N ALA A 57 -7.52 1.46 -4.25
CA ALA A 57 -6.80 0.25 -4.65
C ALA A 57 -7.60 -1.04 -4.34
N ASP A 58 -7.22 -2.15 -4.98
CA ASP A 58 -7.61 -3.47 -4.49
C ASP A 58 -6.90 -3.79 -3.17
N HIS A 59 -7.58 -3.48 -2.08
CA HIS A 59 -7.07 -3.75 -0.74
C HIS A 59 -7.04 -5.24 -0.38
N ALA A 60 -7.88 -6.07 -1.01
CA ALA A 60 -7.86 -7.50 -0.79
C ALA A 60 -6.52 -8.08 -1.28
N LEU A 61 -6.13 -7.71 -2.51
CA LEU A 61 -4.82 -8.07 -3.06
C LEU A 61 -3.66 -7.54 -2.19
N THR A 62 -3.78 -6.30 -1.72
CA THR A 62 -2.78 -5.69 -0.81
C THR A 62 -2.61 -6.53 0.46
N VAL A 63 -3.71 -6.96 1.08
CA VAL A 63 -3.69 -7.82 2.28
C VAL A 63 -3.06 -9.19 1.99
N GLU A 64 -3.31 -9.80 0.83
CA GLU A 64 -2.66 -11.06 0.45
C GLU A 64 -1.14 -10.94 0.35
N ILE A 65 -0.65 -9.86 -0.25
CA ILE A 65 0.79 -9.56 -0.32
C ILE A 65 1.38 -9.38 1.09
N LEU A 66 0.69 -8.62 1.95
CA LEU A 66 1.12 -8.38 3.32
C LEU A 66 1.13 -9.66 4.16
N LYS A 67 0.15 -10.54 4.02
CA LYS A 67 0.11 -11.86 4.69
C LYS A 67 1.28 -12.74 4.31
N LYS A 68 1.75 -12.69 3.06
CA LYS A 68 2.97 -13.41 2.63
C LYS A 68 4.22 -12.82 3.29
N LYS A 69 4.27 -11.50 3.49
CA LYS A 69 5.42 -10.79 4.07
C LYS A 69 5.49 -10.89 5.60
N TYR A 70 4.33 -10.91 6.26
CA TYR A 70 4.16 -10.93 7.71
C TYR A 70 3.33 -12.16 8.12
N PRO A 71 3.86 -13.39 7.92
CA PRO A 71 3.11 -14.60 8.20
C PRO A 71 2.85 -14.83 9.71
N ASP A 72 3.59 -14.14 10.58
CA ASP A 72 3.50 -14.24 12.03
C ASP A 72 2.58 -13.18 12.67
N TYR A 73 1.86 -12.40 11.84
CA TYR A 73 0.95 -11.36 12.32
C TYR A 73 -0.42 -11.92 12.67
N GLU A 74 -0.95 -11.49 13.80
CA GLU A 74 -2.24 -11.96 14.34
C GLU A 74 -3.41 -11.55 13.43
N SER A 75 -3.35 -10.35 12.85
CA SER A 75 -4.43 -9.83 12.02
C SER A 75 -3.94 -8.89 10.92
N ILE A 76 -4.27 -9.24 9.67
CA ILE A 76 -4.06 -8.39 8.50
C ILE A 76 -5.39 -8.30 7.76
N THR A 77 -5.99 -7.11 7.79
CA THR A 77 -7.37 -6.86 7.30
C THR A 77 -7.44 -5.62 6.43
N PHE A 78 -8.56 -5.48 5.71
CA PHE A 78 -8.89 -4.26 5.01
C PHE A 78 -10.33 -3.80 5.22
N SER A 79 -10.58 -2.52 4.95
CA SER A 79 -11.92 -1.95 4.74
C SER A 79 -11.81 -0.91 3.61
N ASN A 80 -12.84 -0.79 2.78
CA ASN A 80 -12.86 0.21 1.71
C ASN A 80 -13.42 1.56 2.19
N ASP A 81 -13.66 1.69 3.50
CA ASP A 81 -14.19 2.88 4.12
C ASP A 81 -13.10 3.73 4.77
N GLY A 82 -13.48 4.96 5.09
CA GLY A 82 -12.67 5.93 5.82
C GLY A 82 -11.71 6.73 4.95
N TYR A 83 -11.04 7.68 5.59
CA TYR A 83 -9.89 8.40 5.05
C TYR A 83 -8.82 8.38 6.13
#